data_AF-A0A3B8T2L5-F1
#
_entry.id   AF-A0A3B8T2L5-F1
#
_cell.length_a   1.000
_cell.length_b   1.000
_cell.length_c   1.000
_cell.angle_alpha   90.00
_cell.angle_beta   90.00
_cell.angle_gamma   90.00
#
_symmetry.space_group_name_H-M   'P 1'
#
loop_
_entity.id
_entity.type
_entity.pdbx_description
1 polymer ?
#
loop_
_entity_poly.entity_id
_entity_poly.type
_entity_poly.pdbx_seq_one_letter_code
_entity_poly.pdbx_strand_id
1 'polypeptide(L)' 'KVYEQKILPQLRQLSQTALNAYTNDTGSFADVVTAKIMELDAQASLITITIEKRKALAHIDYYLAHSINTTGTADHE' A
#
# COMPACT_ATOMS: atom_id res chain seq x y z
N LYS A 1 -4.02 -6.34 3.85
CA LYS A 1 -4.14 -7.29 2.71
C LYS A 1 -5.21 -6.88 1.69
N VAL A 2 -6.29 -6.18 2.07
CA VAL A 2 -7.36 -5.76 1.13
C VAL A 2 -6.83 -4.98 -0.09
N TYR A 3 -5.87 -4.07 0.10
CA TYR A 3 -5.25 -3.33 -1.00
C TYR A 3 -4.55 -4.25 -2.02
N GLU A 4 -3.64 -5.11 -1.55
CA GLU A 4 -2.87 -6.03 -2.39
C GLU A 4 -3.74 -7.09 -3.08
N GLN A 5 -4.74 -7.60 -2.36
CA GLN A 5 -5.48 -8.80 -2.79
C GLN A 5 -6.80 -8.49 -3.49
N LYS A 6 -7.34 -7.27 -3.35
CA LYS A 6 -8.64 -6.92 -3.93
C LYS A 6 -8.58 -5.65 -4.76
N ILE A 7 -8.19 -4.52 -4.15
CA ILE A 7 -8.26 -3.21 -4.81
C ILE A 7 -7.30 -3.14 -5.99
N LEU A 8 -6.04 -3.50 -5.80
CA LEU A 8 -5.04 -3.40 -6.85
C LEU A 8 -5.33 -4.33 -8.05
N PRO A 9 -5.73 -5.61 -7.87
CA PRO A 9 -6.18 -6.45 -8.97
C PRO A 9 -7.39 -5.89 -9.73
N GLN A 10 -8.38 -5.33 -9.03
CA GLN A 10 -9.57 -4.76 -9.66
C GLN A 10 -9.23 -3.53 -10.51
N LEU A 11 -8.35 -2.65 -10.03
CA LEU A 11 -7.94 -1.46 -10.77
C LEU A 11 -7.02 -1.78 -11.95
N ARG A 12 -6.18 -2.81 -11.83
CA ARG A 12 -5.47 -3.39 -12.99
C ARG A 12 -6.42 -3.90 -14.05
N GLN A 13 -7.44 -4.66 -13.64
CA GLN A 13 -8.46 -5.16 -14.56
C GLN A 13 -9.23 -4.01 -15.22
N LEU A 14 -9.60 -2.98 -14.46
CA LEU A 14 -10.26 -1.78 -14.98
C LEU A 14 -9.39 -1.08 -16.03
N SER A 15 -8.10 -0.83 -15.73
CA SER A 15 -7.17 -0.23 -16.68
C SER A 15 -7.03 -1.06 -17.95
N GLN A 16 -6.97 -2.39 -17.84
CA GLN A 16 -6.90 -3.27 -19.01
C GLN A 16 -8.20 -3.24 -19.83
N THR A 17 -9.36 -3.23 -19.18
CA THR A 17 -10.66 -3.14 -19.86
C THR A 17 -10.80 -1.82 -20.61
N ALA A 18 -10.42 -0.70 -19.99
CA ALA A 18 -10.45 0.61 -20.64
C ALA A 18 -9.52 0.64 -21.87
N LEU A 19 -8.30 0.11 -21.76
CA LEU A 19 -7.36 0.03 -22.88
C LEU A 19 -7.90 -0.84 -24.02
N ASN A 20 -8.51 -1.98 -23.69
CA ASN A 20 -9.13 -2.86 -24.69
C ASN A 20 -10.29 -2.16 -25.40
N ALA A 21 -11.15 -1.43 -24.66
CA ALA A 21 -12.26 -0.70 -25.25
C ALA A 21 -11.77 0.39 -26.21
N TYR A 22 -10.76 1.16 -25.82
CA TYR A 22 -10.12 2.16 -26.69
C TYR A 22 -9.51 1.54 -27.95
N THR A 23 -8.80 0.41 -27.80
CA THR A 23 -8.15 -0.29 -28.94
C THR A 23 -9.17 -0.88 -29.93
N ASN A 24 -10.39 -1.15 -29.49
CA ASN A 24 -11.48 -1.66 -30.34
C ASN A 24 -12.48 -0.56 -30.75
N ASP A 25 -12.10 0.73 -30.68
CA ASP A 25 -12.95 1.89 -31.01
C ASP A 25 -14.30 1.94 -30.26
N THR A 26 -14.37 1.33 -29.07
CA THR A 26 -15.57 1.27 -28.21
C THR A 26 -15.43 2.07 -26.92
N GLY A 27 -14.32 2.78 -26.73
CA GLY A 27 -14.03 3.56 -25.52
C GLY A 27 -13.21 4.82 -25.79
N SER A 28 -13.18 5.74 -24.82
CA SER A 28 -12.44 7.00 -24.92
C SER A 28 -11.02 6.86 -24.40
N PHE A 29 -10.09 7.61 -25.00
CA PHE A 29 -8.74 7.78 -24.44
C PHE A 29 -8.77 8.33 -22.99
N ALA A 30 -9.73 9.20 -22.67
CA ALA A 30 -9.90 9.75 -21.34
C ALA A 30 -10.18 8.67 -20.28
N ASP A 31 -10.92 7.62 -20.65
CA ASP A 31 -11.21 6.50 -19.74
C ASP A 31 -9.96 5.67 -19.46
N VAL A 32 -9.10 5.46 -20.48
CA VAL A 32 -7.81 4.78 -20.33
C VAL A 32 -6.91 5.53 -19.35
N VAL A 33 -6.78 6.84 -19.54
CA VAL A 33 -5.95 7.70 -18.67
C VAL A 33 -6.48 7.68 -17.24
N THR A 34 -7.79 7.84 -17.06
CA THR A 34 -8.42 7.82 -15.73
C THR A 34 -8.23 6.48 -15.03
N ALA A 35 -8.46 5.38 -15.72
CA ALA A 35 -8.26 4.04 -15.15
C ALA A 35 -6.80 3.80 -14.78
N LYS A 36 -5.85 4.33 -15.57
CA LYS A 36 -4.43 4.23 -15.25
C LYS A 36 -4.04 5.05 -14.03
N ILE A 37 -4.58 6.27 -13.89
CA ILE A 37 -4.37 7.10 -12.71
C ILE A 37 -4.87 6.37 -11.46
N MET A 38 -6.08 5.80 -11.50
CA MET A 38 -6.63 5.04 -10.37
C MET A 38 -5.74 3.85 -9.99
N GLU A 39 -5.21 3.11 -10.97
CA GLU A 39 -4.27 2.01 -10.72
C GLU A 39 -3.00 2.51 -10.02
N LEU A 40 -2.41 3.60 -10.50
CA LEU A 40 -1.18 4.18 -9.94
C LEU A 40 -1.42 4.74 -8.53
N ASP A 41 -2.54 5.41 -8.27
CA ASP A 41 -2.91 5.93 -6.95
C ASP A 41 -3.06 4.81 -5.93
N ALA A 42 -3.64 3.67 -6.33
CA ALA A 42 -3.75 2.51 -5.47
C ALA A 42 -2.38 1.86 -5.17
N GLN A 43 -1.46 1.85 -6.15
CA GLN A 43 -0.07 1.40 -5.92
C GLN A 43 0.65 2.32 -4.94
N ALA A 44 0.53 3.65 -5.11
CA ALA A 44 1.10 4.61 -4.19
C ALA A 44 0.54 4.45 -2.76
N SER A 45 -0.78 4.28 -2.65
CA SER A 45 -1.45 4.04 -1.36
C SER A 45 -0.93 2.78 -0.66
N LEU A 46 -0.70 1.70 -1.41
CA LEU A 46 -0.13 0.47 -0.87
C LEU A 46 1.29 0.68 -0.33
N ILE A 47 2.13 1.43 -1.05
CA ILE A 47 3.48 1.77 -0.60
C ILE A 47 3.41 2.56 0.71
N THR A 48 2.56 3.59 0.78
CA THR A 48 2.36 4.41 1.98
C THR A 48 1.91 3.55 3.17
N ILE A 49 0.90 2.70 3.00
CA ILE A 49 0.43 1.78 4.05
C ILE A 49 1.56 0.88 4.55
N THR A 50 2.40 0.39 3.63
CA THR A 50 3.53 -0.49 3.96
C THR A 50 4.58 0.26 4.77
N ILE A 51 4.89 1.50 4.40
CA ILE A 51 5.84 2.36 5.13
C ILE A 51 5.32 2.63 6.54
N GLU A 52 4.07 3.06 6.69
CA GLU A 52 3.49 3.38 8.00
C GLU A 52 3.42 2.15 8.91
N LYS A 53 3.08 0.98 8.35
CA LYS A 53 3.15 -0.28 9.09
C LYS A 53 4.56 -0.58 9.61
N ARG A 54 5.59 -0.39 8.76
CA ARG A 54 6.99 -0.64 9.16
C ARG A 54 7.46 0.35 10.22
N LYS A 55 7.11 1.63 10.11
CA LYS A 55 7.39 2.64 11.14
C LYS A 55 6.76 2.27 12.48
N ALA A 56 5.49 1.86 12.47
CA ALA A 56 4.79 1.44 13.67
C ALA A 56 5.47 0.24 14.36
N LEU A 57 5.90 -0.77 13.57
CA LEU A 57 6.65 -1.90 14.10
C LEU A 57 8.00 -1.47 14.69
N ALA A 58 8.75 -0.61 14.01
CA ALA A 58 10.03 -0.10 14.52
C ALA A 58 9.86 0.68 15.84
N HIS A 59 8.79 1.47 15.98
CA HIS A 59 8.49 2.15 17.24
C HIS A 59 8.17 1.17 18.36
N ILE A 60 7.39 0.12 18.08
CA ILE A 60 7.10 -0.95 19.05
C ILE A 60 8.40 -1.64 19.49
N ASP A 61 9.25 -2.03 18.54
CA ASP A 61 10.52 -2.68 18.82
C ASP A 61 11.45 -1.79 19.67
N TYR A 62 11.49 -0.48 19.37
CA TYR A 62 12.26 0.49 20.15
C TYR A 62 11.75 0.61 21.60
N TYR A 63 10.44 0.75 21.81
CA TYR A 63 9.87 0.86 23.16
C TYR A 63 10.05 -0.43 23.96
N LEU A 64 9.90 -1.60 23.32
CA LEU A 64 10.12 -2.87 23.97
C LEU A 64 11.58 -3.05 24.38
N ALA A 65 12.53 -2.75 23.48
CA ALA A 65 13.96 -2.80 23.80
C ALA A 65 14.32 -1.86 24.96
N HIS A 66 13.76 -0.64 24.98
CA HIS A 66 13.96 0.29 26.09
C HIS A 66 13.42 -0.26 27.42
N SER A 67 12.23 -0.87 27.43
CA SER A 67 11.62 -1.43 28.64
C SER A 67 12.41 -2.61 29.23
N ILE A 68 13.02 -3.43 28.37
CA ILE A 68 13.87 -4.56 28.79
C ILE A 68 15.14 -4.02 29.46
N ASN A 69 15.77 -3.00 28.87
CA ASN A 69 17.00 -2.41 29.41
C ASN A 69 16.77 -1.75 30.79
N THR A 70 15.62 -1.12 31.02
CA THR A 70 15.30 -0.52 32.33
C THR A 70 14.99 -1.53 33.43
N THR A 71 14.49 -2.71 33.07
CA THR A 71 14.17 -3.77 34.04
C THR A 71 15.43 -4.54 34.47
N GLY A 72 16.39 -4.72 33.55
CA GLY A 72 17.66 -5.39 33.86
C GLY A 72 18.63 -4.60 34.75
N THR A 73 18.39 -3.29 34.94
CA THR A 73 19.19 -2.43 35.82
C THR A 73 18.62 -2.30 37.24
N ALA A 74 17.43 -2.82 37.52
CA ALA A 74 16.77 -2.68 38.81
C ALA A 74 17.19 -3.74 39.86
N ASP A 75 17.95 -4.77 39.46
CA ASP A 75 18.41 -5.87 40.33
C ASP A 75 19.89 -5.74 40.77
N HIS A 76 20.51 -4.57 40.57
CA HIS A 76 21.88 -4.27 40.99
C HIS A 76 21.95 -2.99 41.84
N GLU A 77 21.37 -3.02 43.03
CA GLU A 77 21.70 -2.08 44.11
C GLU A 77 21.76 -2.80 45.47
#